data_AF-A0AAV8XIC3-F1
#
_entry.id   AF-A0AAV8XIC3-F1
#
_cell.length_a   1.000
_cell.length_b   1.000
_cell.length_c   1.000
_cell.angle_alpha   90.00
_cell.angle_beta   90.00
_cell.angle_gamma   90.00
#
_symmetry.space_group_name_H-M   'P 1'
#
loop_
_entity.id
_entity.type
_entity.pdbx_description
1 polymer ?
#
loop_
_entity_poly.entity_id
_entity_poly.type
_entity_poly.pdbx_seq_one_letter_code
_entity_poly.pdbx_strand_id
1 'polypeptide(L)'
;MSIHSFVTPVNEGGLEGNIEILRYLHTTTNSEISARLDILLIKTSFQVAVSGLLMACDKVEKSSAKITATCYMRLDGLECPAVRDEIILMAKYVTELAPKLSAAGFFQLNQYFMSTIFSSLMTYLIILIQFNLSLR
;
A
#
# COMPACT_ATOMS: atom_id res chain seq x y z
N MET A 1 -8.43 -21.44 28.42
CA MET A 1 -9.77 -20.81 28.47
C MET A 1 -10.05 -20.52 29.92
N SER A 2 -9.57 -19.37 30.42
CA SER A 2 -9.66 -19.03 31.85
C SER A 2 -10.73 -17.96 32.03
N ILE A 3 -11.81 -18.37 32.68
CA ILE A 3 -12.92 -17.53 33.10
C ILE A 3 -12.36 -16.63 34.22
N HIS A 4 -12.10 -15.36 33.92
CA HIS A 4 -11.75 -14.37 34.94
C HIS A 4 -13.01 -14.10 35.77
N SER A 5 -12.97 -14.54 37.02
CA SER A 5 -14.05 -14.43 38.00
C SER A 5 -14.59 -13.01 38.09
N PHE A 6 -15.89 -12.86 37.83
CA PHE A 6 -16.65 -11.63 37.98
C PHE A 6 -16.88 -11.38 39.48
N VAL A 7 -16.00 -10.60 40.10
CA VAL A 7 -16.19 -10.12 41.48
C VAL A 7 -17.02 -8.84 41.40
N THR A 8 -18.30 -8.92 41.74
CA THR A 8 -19.14 -7.74 41.98
C THR A 8 -18.77 -7.13 43.33
N PRO A 9 -18.42 -5.83 43.42
CA PRO A 9 -18.24 -5.19 44.71
C PRO A 9 -19.58 -5.11 45.45
N VAL A 10 -19.49 -5.39 46.75
CA VAL A 10 -20.56 -5.46 47.73
C VAL A 10 -21.25 -4.11 47.89
N ASN A 11 -22.58 -4.20 48.03
CA ASN A 11 -23.56 -3.17 48.27
C ASN A 11 -23.34 -2.41 49.58
N GLU A 12 -22.52 -1.36 49.57
CA GLU A 12 -22.54 -0.29 50.60
C GLU A 12 -22.44 1.07 49.89
N GLY A 13 -23.50 1.89 49.98
CA GLY A 13 -23.55 3.25 49.43
C GLY A 13 -23.95 3.33 47.95
N GLY A 14 -25.25 3.45 47.66
CA GLY A 14 -25.80 3.51 46.30
C GLY A 14 -25.30 4.65 45.39
N LEU A 15 -24.50 5.59 45.91
CA LEU A 15 -23.83 6.63 45.11
C LEU A 15 -22.40 6.24 44.72
N GLU A 16 -21.67 5.55 45.60
CA GLU A 16 -20.26 5.22 45.42
C GLU A 16 -20.05 4.08 44.42
N GLY A 17 -20.89 3.03 44.49
CA GLY A 17 -20.89 1.94 43.51
C GLY A 17 -21.25 2.41 42.09
N ASN A 18 -22.13 3.41 41.96
CA ASN A 18 -22.47 3.99 40.66
C ASN A 18 -21.30 4.75 40.03
N ILE A 19 -20.50 5.44 40.85
CA ILE A 19 -19.29 6.15 40.39
C ILE A 19 -18.23 5.16 39.91
N GLU A 20 -18.06 4.02 40.60
CA GLU A 20 -17.09 2.99 40.22
C GLU A 20 -17.46 2.30 38.90
N ILE A 21 -18.75 2.00 38.70
CA ILE A 21 -19.26 1.45 37.43
C ILE A 21 -19.04 2.43 36.27
N LEU A 22 -19.34 3.73 36.47
CA LEU A 22 -19.10 4.75 35.45
C LEU A 22 -17.61 4.88 35.10
N ARG A 23 -16.73 4.80 36.09
CA ARG A 23 -15.27 4.82 35.86
C ARG A 23 -14.81 3.60 35.08
N TYR A 24 -15.33 2.41 35.39
CA TYR A 24 -15.00 1.18 34.67
C TYR A 24 -15.50 1.21 33.22
N LEU A 25 -16.74 1.64 32.99
CA LEU A 25 -17.31 1.79 31.64
C LEU A 25 -16.53 2.81 30.81
N HIS A 26 -16.16 3.95 31.40
CA HIS A 26 -15.35 4.97 30.73
C HIS A 26 -13.97 4.44 30.33
N THR A 27 -13.27 3.74 31.23
CA THR A 27 -11.95 3.15 30.93
C THR A 27 -12.04 2.05 29.86
N THR A 28 -13.07 1.22 29.90
CA THR A 28 -13.29 0.15 28.91
C THR A 28 -13.65 0.71 27.53
N THR A 29 -14.48 1.76 27.48
CA THR A 29 -14.85 2.41 26.21
C THR A 29 -13.63 3.09 25.59
N ASN A 30 -12.81 3.77 26.39
CA ASN A 30 -11.60 4.44 25.91
C ASN A 30 -10.54 3.46 25.40
N SER A 31 -10.39 2.30 26.04
CA SER A 31 -9.43 1.29 25.56
C SER A 31 -9.85 0.68 24.22
N GLU A 32 -11.17 0.43 24.03
CA GLU A 32 -11.68 -0.07 22.75
C GLU A 32 -11.53 0.98 21.63
N ILE A 33 -11.81 2.25 21.93
CA ILE A 33 -11.62 3.36 20.98
C ILE A 33 -10.14 3.51 20.61
N SER A 34 -9.23 3.45 21.59
CA SER A 34 -7.78 3.53 21.35
C SER A 34 -7.32 2.41 20.43
N ALA A 35 -7.72 1.16 20.69
CA ALA A 35 -7.35 0.03 19.85
C ALA A 35 -7.86 0.18 18.41
N ARG A 36 -9.08 0.69 18.20
CA ARG A 36 -9.62 0.96 16.87
C ARG A 36 -8.84 2.07 16.15
N LEU A 37 -8.43 3.11 16.88
CA LEU A 37 -7.63 4.20 16.33
C LEU A 37 -6.25 3.70 15.91
N ASP A 38 -5.58 2.89 16.73
CA ASP A 38 -4.28 2.30 16.41
C ASP A 38 -4.35 1.43 15.14
N ILE A 39 -5.39 0.59 15.02
CA ILE A 39 -5.62 -0.23 13.82
C ILE A 39 -5.81 0.66 12.58
N LEU A 40 -6.57 1.76 12.69
CA LEU A 40 -6.77 2.71 11.59
C LEU A 40 -5.46 3.39 11.17
N LEU A 41 -4.63 3.82 12.13
CA LEU A 41 -3.34 4.45 11.87
C LEU A 41 -2.35 3.49 11.19
N ILE A 42 -2.32 2.23 11.62
CA ILE A 42 -1.46 1.21 11.00
C ILE A 42 -1.92 0.94 9.56
N LYS A 43 -3.23 0.84 9.32
CA LYS A 43 -3.76 0.62 7.97
C LYS A 43 -3.46 1.77 7.02
N THR A 44 -3.67 3.01 7.44
CA THR A 44 -3.45 4.18 6.59
C THR A 44 -1.96 4.36 6.28
N SER A 45 -1.08 4.19 7.27
CA SER A 45 0.37 4.28 7.06
C SER A 45 0.89 3.23 6.07
N PHE A 46 0.44 1.97 6.18
CA PHE A 46 0.82 0.92 5.23
C PHE A 46 0.40 1.25 3.80
N GLN A 47 -0.82 1.73 3.60
CA GLN A 47 -1.32 2.11 2.26
C GLN A 47 -0.51 3.25 1.63
N VAL A 48 -0.17 4.27 2.42
CA VAL A 48 0.67 5.38 1.96
C VAL A 48 2.08 4.88 1.59
N ALA A 49 2.66 3.98 2.38
CA ALA A 49 3.97 3.40 2.07
C ALA A 49 3.96 2.59 0.76
N VAL A 50 2.94 1.74 0.55
CA VAL A 50 2.80 0.93 -0.66
C VAL A 50 2.63 1.80 -1.91
N SER A 51 1.76 2.82 -1.83
CA SER A 51 1.58 3.77 -2.94
C SER A 51 2.86 4.58 -3.23
N GLY A 52 3.59 4.99 -2.19
CA GLY A 52 4.89 5.65 -2.32
C GLY A 52 5.92 4.78 -3.04
N LEU A 53 6.01 3.51 -2.65
CA LEU A 53 6.88 2.54 -3.30
C LEU A 53 6.52 2.36 -4.78
N LEU A 54 5.24 2.19 -5.11
CA LEU A 54 4.79 2.03 -6.50
C LEU A 54 5.08 3.26 -7.36
N MET A 55 4.90 4.47 -6.82
CA MET A 55 5.26 5.71 -7.53
C MET A 55 6.77 5.84 -7.73
N ALA A 56 7.59 5.41 -6.77
CA ALA A 56 9.03 5.39 -6.92
C ALA A 56 9.46 4.37 -8.00
N CYS A 57 8.82 3.20 -8.05
CA CYS A 57 9.04 2.18 -9.08
C CYS A 57 8.75 2.72 -10.49
N ASP A 58 7.59 3.37 -10.66
CA ASP A 58 7.19 3.99 -11.94
C ASP A 58 8.16 5.13 -12.36
N LYS A 59 8.62 5.94 -11.41
CA LYS A 59 9.63 6.98 -11.67
C LYS A 59 10.97 6.39 -12.11
N VAL A 60 11.42 5.30 -11.51
CA VAL A 60 12.67 4.62 -11.89
C VAL A 60 12.55 4.04 -13.29
N GLU A 61 11.43 3.40 -13.62
CA GLU A 61 11.16 2.85 -14.95
C GLU A 61 11.15 3.96 -16.03
N LYS A 62 10.42 5.05 -15.78
CA LYS A 62 10.38 6.21 -16.69
C LYS A 62 11.73 6.92 -16.81
N SER A 63 12.48 7.01 -15.71
CA SER A 63 13.80 7.63 -15.69
C SER A 63 14.81 6.85 -16.53
N SER A 64 14.83 5.51 -16.39
CA SER A 64 15.67 4.65 -17.21
C SER A 64 15.35 4.80 -18.71
N ALA A 65 14.07 4.74 -19.09
CA ALA A 65 13.65 4.93 -20.49
C ALA A 65 14.07 6.29 -21.06
N LYS A 66 13.99 7.36 -20.26
CA LYS A 66 14.40 8.71 -20.66
C LYS A 66 15.92 8.82 -20.86
N ILE A 67 16.70 8.19 -19.99
CA ILE A 67 18.16 8.15 -20.10
C ILE A 67 18.56 7.42 -21.39
N THR A 68 17.98 6.25 -21.66
CA THR A 68 18.21 5.49 -22.90
C THR A 68 17.86 6.31 -24.15
N ALA A 69 16.69 6.95 -24.17
CA ALA A 69 16.27 7.78 -25.31
C ALA A 69 17.21 8.98 -25.55
N THR A 70 17.66 9.64 -24.47
CA THR A 70 18.61 10.76 -24.55
C THR A 70 19.97 10.30 -25.07
N CYS A 71 20.41 9.12 -24.66
CA CYS A 71 21.66 8.48 -25.08
C CYS A 71 21.66 8.23 -26.60
N TYR A 72 20.58 7.66 -27.14
CA TYR A 72 20.44 7.43 -28.58
C TYR A 72 20.26 8.72 -29.39
N MET A 73 19.53 9.72 -28.88
CA MET A 73 19.40 11.01 -29.58
C MET A 73 20.72 11.77 -29.69
N ARG A 74 21.61 11.64 -28.70
CA ARG A 74 22.94 12.28 -28.74
C ARG A 74 23.93 11.54 -29.66
N LEU A 75 23.63 10.30 -30.01
CA LEU A 75 24.47 9.42 -30.82
C LEU A 75 24.56 9.85 -32.30
N ASP A 76 23.54 10.53 -32.82
CA ASP A 76 23.48 11.02 -34.21
C ASP A 76 24.42 12.20 -34.48
N GLY A 77 24.89 12.90 -33.44
CA GLY A 77 25.79 14.06 -33.57
C GLY A 77 27.26 13.76 -33.31
N LEU A 78 27.65 12.50 -33.13
CA LEU A 78 29.00 12.10 -32.74
C LEU A 78 29.79 11.52 -33.92
N GLU A 79 30.86 12.22 -34.32
CA GLU A 79 31.78 11.81 -35.39
C GLU A 79 32.86 10.83 -34.90
N CYS A 80 33.13 10.77 -33.59
CA CYS A 80 34.14 9.88 -33.01
C CYS A 80 33.57 8.49 -32.69
N PRO A 81 34.01 7.41 -33.38
CA PRO A 81 33.47 6.07 -33.20
C PRO A 81 33.69 5.49 -31.79
N ALA A 82 34.83 5.79 -31.15
CA ALA A 82 35.13 5.31 -29.79
C ALA A 82 34.15 5.84 -28.72
N VAL A 83 33.77 7.13 -28.83
CA VAL A 83 32.81 7.76 -27.92
C VAL A 83 31.39 7.25 -28.19
N ARG A 84 31.11 6.93 -29.46
CA ARG A 84 29.83 6.35 -29.89
C ARG A 84 29.63 4.96 -29.28
N ASP A 85 30.65 4.11 -29.30
CA ASP A 85 30.62 2.77 -28.72
C ASP A 85 30.43 2.80 -27.19
N GLU A 86 31.07 3.76 -26.51
CA GLU A 86 30.93 3.93 -25.05
C GLU A 86 29.52 4.39 -24.65
N ILE A 87 28.91 5.28 -25.42
CA ILE A 87 27.52 5.74 -25.21
C ILE A 87 26.52 4.61 -25.50
N ILE A 88 26.75 3.80 -26.54
CA ILE A 88 25.95 2.60 -26.81
C ILE A 88 26.07 1.60 -25.65
N LEU A 89 27.28 1.37 -25.15
CA LEU A 89 27.53 0.49 -24.01
C LEU A 89 26.81 1.00 -22.76
N MET A 90 26.88 2.30 -22.48
CA MET A 90 26.19 2.92 -21.35
C MET A 90 24.67 2.83 -21.48
N ALA A 91 24.11 3.08 -22.68
CA ALA A 91 22.69 2.90 -22.95
C ALA A 91 22.25 1.46 -22.68
N LYS A 92 23.06 0.49 -23.12
CA LYS A 92 22.82 -0.95 -22.93
C LYS A 92 22.86 -1.32 -21.44
N TYR A 93 23.85 -0.85 -20.70
CA TYR A 93 23.91 -1.03 -19.25
C TYR A 93 22.69 -0.43 -18.55
N VAL A 94 22.28 0.78 -18.89
CA VAL A 94 21.10 1.43 -18.30
C VAL A 94 19.81 0.68 -18.63
N THR A 95 19.69 0.08 -19.82
CA THR A 95 18.54 -0.77 -20.17
C THR A 95 18.53 -2.11 -19.48
N GLU A 96 19.70 -2.71 -19.24
CA GLU A 96 19.83 -3.99 -18.52
C GLU A 96 19.70 -3.81 -16.99
N LEU A 97 20.17 -2.67 -16.48
CA LEU A 97 20.02 -2.25 -15.08
C LEU A 97 18.64 -1.69 -14.78
N ALA A 98 17.85 -1.32 -15.80
CA ALA A 98 16.47 -0.86 -15.65
C ALA A 98 15.69 -1.96 -14.92
N PRO A 99 15.38 -1.79 -13.62
CA PRO A 99 14.70 -2.84 -12.91
C PRO A 99 13.27 -2.86 -13.45
N LYS A 100 12.98 -3.83 -14.33
CA LYS A 100 11.60 -4.25 -14.60
C LYS A 100 11.11 -4.91 -13.32
N LEU A 101 10.69 -4.06 -12.37
CA LEU A 101 10.20 -4.50 -11.08
C LEU A 101 8.96 -5.34 -11.35
N SER A 102 9.14 -6.65 -11.29
CA SER A 102 8.11 -7.61 -11.62
C SER A 102 7.88 -8.52 -10.43
N ALA A 103 6.62 -8.67 -10.05
CA ALA A 103 6.23 -9.65 -9.04
C ALA A 103 6.35 -11.05 -9.68
N ALA A 104 7.45 -11.74 -9.36
CA ALA A 104 7.77 -13.10 -9.81
C ALA A 104 7.76 -13.31 -11.35
N GLY A 105 7.92 -12.25 -12.15
CA GLY A 105 7.89 -12.33 -13.62
C GLY A 105 6.48 -12.38 -14.23
N PHE A 106 5.43 -12.43 -13.40
CA PHE A 106 4.04 -12.52 -13.85
C PHE A 106 3.40 -11.15 -14.07
N PHE A 107 3.72 -10.18 -13.21
CA PHE A 107 3.14 -8.84 -13.26
C PHE A 107 4.22 -7.78 -13.22
N GLN A 108 4.17 -6.81 -14.13
CA GLN A 108 5.01 -5.62 -14.03
C GLN A 108 4.40 -4.67 -13.01
N LEU A 109 5.18 -4.29 -12.00
CA LEU A 109 4.79 -3.33 -10.96
C LEU A 109 4.93 -1.90 -11.52
N ASN A 110 4.03 -1.57 -12.45
CA ASN A 110 3.89 -0.24 -13.03
C ASN A 110 2.66 0.45 -12.40
N GLN A 111 2.56 1.77 -12.47
CA GLN A 111 1.37 2.56 -12.06
C GLN A 111 0.05 1.99 -12.63
N TYR A 112 0.11 1.37 -13.83
CA TYR A 112 -1.03 0.69 -14.45
C TYR A 112 -1.53 -0.55 -13.68
N PHE A 113 -0.67 -1.23 -12.93
CA PHE A 113 -1.02 -2.39 -12.12
C PHE A 113 -2.04 -2.03 -11.02
N MET A 114 -1.88 -0.87 -10.38
CA MET A 114 -2.84 -0.36 -9.40
C MET A 114 -4.21 -0.10 -10.01
N SER A 115 -4.23 0.49 -11.20
CA SER A 115 -5.48 0.74 -11.95
C SER A 115 -6.17 -0.58 -12.31
N THR A 116 -5.39 -1.57 -12.75
CA THR A 116 -5.89 -2.91 -13.11
C THR A 116 -6.50 -3.64 -11.92
N ILE A 117 -5.80 -3.65 -10.77
CA ILE A 117 -6.33 -4.23 -9.53
C ILE A 117 -7.62 -3.53 -9.14
N PHE A 118 -7.64 -2.20 -9.11
CA PHE A 118 -8.82 -1.43 -8.74
C PHE A 118 -10.01 -1.72 -9.66
N SER A 119 -9.77 -1.77 -10.97
CA SER A 119 -10.79 -2.11 -11.97
C SER A 119 -11.33 -3.53 -11.76
N SER A 120 -10.45 -4.51 -11.53
CA SER A 120 -10.85 -5.89 -11.29
C SER A 120 -11.66 -6.03 -9.99
N LEU A 121 -11.27 -5.33 -8.92
CA LEU A 121 -11.98 -5.30 -7.65
C LEU A 121 -13.39 -4.72 -7.82
N MET A 122 -13.50 -3.60 -8.51
CA MET A 122 -14.79 -2.96 -8.79
C MET A 122 -15.70 -3.86 -9.63
N THR A 123 -15.13 -4.53 -10.64
CA THR A 123 -15.87 -5.49 -11.47
C THR A 123 -16.42 -6.63 -10.61
N TYR A 124 -15.59 -7.23 -9.73
CA TYR A 124 -16.04 -8.27 -8.82
C TYR A 124 -17.10 -7.78 -7.81
N LEU A 125 -16.93 -6.58 -7.26
CA LEU A 125 -17.92 -5.95 -6.37
C LEU A 125 -19.27 -5.81 -7.06
N ILE A 126 -19.28 -5.29 -8.29
CA ILE A 126 -20.49 -5.12 -9.10
C ILE A 126 -21.16 -6.48 -9.34
N ILE A 127 -20.39 -7.51 -9.70
CA ILE A 127 -20.91 -8.87 -9.91
C ILE A 127 -21.54 -9.40 -8.62
N LEU A 128 -20.87 -9.27 -7.47
CA LEU A 128 -21.38 -9.73 -6.19
C LEU A 128 -22.66 -9.02 -5.78
N ILE A 129 -22.74 -7.70 -6.00
CA ILE A 129 -23.94 -6.90 -5.73
C ILE A 129 -25.10 -7.35 -6.62
N GLN A 130 -24.85 -7.52 -7.93
CA GLN A 130 -25.87 -8.00 -8.87
C GLN A 130 -26.36 -9.40 -8.49
N PHE A 131 -25.45 -10.30 -8.11
CA PHE A 131 -25.80 -11.66 -7.70
C PHE A 131 -26.64 -11.67 -6.42
N ASN A 132 -26.29 -10.82 -5.44
CA ASN A 132 -27.04 -10.68 -4.20
C ASN A 132 -28.45 -10.12 -4.43
N LEU A 133 -28.58 -9.09 -5.27
CA LEU A 133 -29.86 -8.50 -5.63
C LEU A 133 -30.75 -9.46 -6.42
N SER A 134 -30.16 -10.31 -7.27
CA SER A 134 -30.91 -11.26 -8.09
C SER A 134 -31.36 -12.52 -7.33
N LEU A 135 -30.76 -12.80 -6.17
CA LEU A 135 -31.13 -13.89 -5.26
C LEU A 135 -32.21 -13.50 -4.23
N ARG A 136 -32.71 -12.27 -4.28
CA ARG A 136 -33.77 -11.74 -3.42
C ARG A 136 -35.07 -11.55 -4.21
#